data_AF-A0A9W8XQ01-F1
#
_entry.id   AF-A0A9W8XQ01-F1
#
_cell.length_a   1.000
_cell.length_b   1.000
_cell.length_c   1.000
_cell.angle_alpha   90.00
_cell.angle_beta   90.00
_cell.angle_gamma   90.00
#
_symmetry.space_group_name_H-M   'P 1'
#
loop_
_entity.id
_entity.type
_entity.pdbx_description
1 polymer ?
#
loop_
_entity_poly.entity_id
_entity_poly.type
_entity_poly.pdbx_seq_one_letter_code
_entity_poly.pdbx_strand_id
1 'polypeptide(L)'
;MYPMASKSIPPDVFKPGFCDSQTPIAAELTQSFLDFASKSGGINLKQMGVRPGQRWCIEANKWQETLQHEKEAGVKVPPIKLDCTHESALKVVGLDVLKKYAAASDA
;
A
#
# COMPACT_ATOMS: atom_id res chain seq x y z
N MET A 1 -0.95 -19.00 -21.47
CA MET A 1 0.10 -17.97 -21.44
C MET A 1 -0.60 -16.63 -21.25
N TYR A 2 -0.94 -16.29 -20.01
CA TYR A 2 -1.64 -15.04 -19.70
C TYR A 2 -0.60 -13.96 -19.39
N PRO A 3 -0.69 -12.77 -20.02
CA PRO A 3 0.34 -11.76 -19.91
C PRO A 3 0.36 -11.10 -18.53
N MET A 4 1.56 -10.66 -18.16
CA MET A 4 1.95 -10.05 -16.91
C MET A 4 0.97 -8.99 -16.38
N ALA A 5 0.49 -9.23 -15.16
CA ALA A 5 0.24 -8.27 -14.08
C ALA A 5 0.16 -6.78 -14.49
N SER A 6 -0.98 -6.34 -15.02
CA SER A 6 -1.40 -4.95 -14.83
C SER A 6 -1.88 -4.78 -13.40
N LYS A 7 -0.97 -4.35 -12.53
CA LYS A 7 -1.24 -4.03 -11.12
C LYS A 7 -2.04 -2.72 -10.95
N SER A 8 -2.50 -2.08 -12.03
CA SER A 8 -3.37 -0.89 -11.95
C SER A 8 -4.80 -1.33 -11.63
N ILE A 9 -5.14 -1.39 -10.34
CA ILE A 9 -6.50 -1.66 -9.85
C ILE A 9 -7.41 -0.53 -10.36
N PRO A 10 -8.39 -0.80 -11.24
CA PRO A 10 -9.37 0.22 -11.60
C PRO A 10 -10.14 0.64 -10.33
N PRO A 11 -10.45 1.94 -10.16
CA PRO A 11 -11.06 2.45 -8.92
C PRO A 11 -12.41 1.80 -8.57
N ASP A 12 -13.02 1.08 -9.52
CA ASP A 12 -14.37 0.54 -9.46
C ASP A 12 -14.47 -0.98 -9.25
N VAL A 13 -13.35 -1.74 -9.24
CA VAL A 13 -13.41 -3.20 -9.01
C VAL A 13 -12.63 -3.58 -7.77
N PHE A 14 -13.34 -3.58 -6.65
CA PHE A 14 -12.90 -4.20 -5.42
C PHE A 14 -13.09 -5.72 -5.54
N LYS A 15 -12.01 -6.45 -5.87
CA LYS A 15 -11.99 -7.91 -5.74
C LYS A 15 -11.24 -8.26 -4.45
N PRO A 16 -11.89 -8.83 -3.43
CA PRO A 16 -11.16 -9.41 -2.30
C PRO A 16 -10.20 -10.48 -2.84
N GLY A 17 -8.92 -10.37 -2.48
CA GLY A 17 -7.87 -11.29 -2.92
C GLY A 17 -6.85 -10.76 -3.93
N PHE A 18 -6.75 -9.43 -4.15
CA PHE A 18 -5.72 -8.88 -5.05
C PHE A 18 -4.33 -8.77 -4.40
N CYS A 19 -4.26 -8.65 -3.07
CA CYS A 19 -3.00 -8.62 -2.33
C CYS A 19 -2.64 -10.03 -1.85
N ASP A 20 -1.41 -10.44 -2.13
CA ASP A 20 -0.86 -11.74 -1.75
C ASP A 20 -0.04 -11.64 -0.46
N SER A 21 0.28 -12.79 0.14
CA SER A 21 1.24 -12.93 1.23
C SER A 21 2.56 -12.15 1.08
N GLN A 22 3.10 -11.96 -0.14
CA GLN A 22 4.31 -11.15 -0.36
C GLN A 22 4.07 -9.63 -0.29
N THR A 23 2.92 -9.16 -0.76
CA THR A 23 2.56 -7.72 -0.75
C THR A 23 1.18 -7.55 -0.10
N PRO A 24 1.07 -7.81 1.22
CA PRO A 24 -0.22 -8.01 1.85
C PRO A 24 -0.99 -6.72 2.10
N ILE A 25 -0.35 -5.54 2.04
CA ILE A 25 -0.97 -4.26 2.38
C ILE A 25 -1.60 -3.62 1.15
N ALA A 26 -2.92 -3.44 1.16
CA ALA A 26 -3.62 -2.65 0.15
C ALA A 26 -3.66 -1.17 0.58
N ALA A 27 -2.79 -0.33 0.03
CA ALA A 27 -2.70 1.08 0.39
C ALA A 27 -3.07 2.01 -0.78
N GLU A 28 -3.69 3.14 -0.46
CA GLU A 28 -3.90 4.24 -1.40
C GLU A 28 -2.67 5.16 -1.41
N LEU A 29 -1.92 5.12 -2.50
CA LEU A 29 -0.60 5.70 -2.54
C LEU A 29 -0.67 7.22 -2.64
N THR A 30 0.02 7.91 -1.73
CA THR A 30 0.12 9.36 -1.72
C THR A 30 1.34 9.83 -2.49
N GLN A 31 1.36 11.10 -2.91
CA GLN A 31 2.52 11.67 -3.61
C GLN A 31 3.81 11.59 -2.75
N SER A 32 3.69 11.80 -1.44
CA SER A 32 4.79 11.67 -0.49
C SER A 32 5.27 10.23 -0.36
N PHE A 33 4.35 9.26 -0.32
CA PHE A 33 4.73 7.84 -0.31
C PHE A 33 5.42 7.44 -1.62
N LEU A 34 4.93 7.89 -2.78
CA LEU A 34 5.56 7.59 -4.07
C LEU A 34 6.98 8.16 -4.18
N ASP A 35 7.23 9.31 -3.56
CA ASP A 35 8.58 9.88 -3.46
C ASP A 35 9.48 9.05 -2.53
N PHE A 36 8.96 8.67 -1.37
CA PHE A 36 9.66 7.82 -0.41
C PHE A 36 9.96 6.42 -0.96
N ALA A 37 8.98 5.77 -1.59
CA ALA A 37 9.12 4.42 -2.14
C ALA A 37 10.10 4.35 -3.32
N SER A 38 10.23 5.45 -4.08
CA SER A 38 11.25 5.60 -5.13
C SER A 38 12.66 5.85 -4.58
N LYS A 39 12.80 6.25 -3.32
CA LYS A 39 14.09 6.50 -2.69
C LYS A 39 14.67 5.20 -2.12
N SER A 40 15.97 5.00 -2.35
CA SER A 40 16.77 3.93 -1.75
C SER A 40 16.34 2.50 -2.12
N GLY A 41 16.53 2.09 -3.38
CA GLY A 41 16.40 0.68 -3.82
C GLY A 41 14.99 0.07 -3.72
N GLY A 42 13.98 0.85 -3.37
CA GLY A 42 12.59 0.43 -3.27
C GLY A 42 11.87 0.34 -4.62
N ILE A 43 10.61 -0.08 -4.58
CA ILE A 43 9.78 -0.24 -5.78
C ILE A 43 9.51 1.14 -6.41
N ASN A 44 9.96 1.33 -7.65
CA ASN A 44 9.68 2.52 -8.45
C ASN A 44 8.26 2.51 -9.02
N LEU A 45 7.28 2.74 -8.15
CA LEU A 45 5.86 2.76 -8.49
C LEU A 45 5.54 3.80 -9.59
N LYS A 46 6.27 4.93 -9.62
CA LYS A 46 6.16 5.93 -10.69
C LYS A 46 6.52 5.37 -12.06
N GLN A 47 7.56 4.55 -12.17
CA GLN A 47 7.95 3.92 -13.44
C GLN A 47 6.94 2.85 -13.89
N MET A 48 6.18 2.29 -12.95
CA MET A 48 5.07 1.38 -13.25
C MET A 48 3.75 2.10 -13.58
N GLY A 49 3.78 3.43 -13.73
CA GLY A 49 2.60 4.22 -14.11
C GLY A 49 1.64 4.53 -12.97
N VAL A 50 2.03 4.26 -11.72
CA VAL A 50 1.21 4.53 -10.54
C VAL A 50 1.20 6.02 -10.24
N ARG A 51 0.00 6.57 -10.10
CA ARG A 51 -0.24 7.98 -9.74
C ARG A 51 -0.72 8.11 -8.30
N PRO A 52 -0.51 9.26 -7.66
CA PRO A 52 -1.10 9.52 -6.35
C PRO A 52 -2.63 9.35 -6.39
N GLY A 53 -3.19 8.77 -5.34
CA GLY A 53 -4.61 8.42 -5.24
C GLY A 53 -4.96 7.07 -5.85
N GLN A 54 -4.01 6.37 -6.50
CA GLN A 54 -4.23 4.98 -6.93
C GLN A 54 -3.97 4.01 -5.80
N ARG A 55 -4.74 2.92 -5.79
CA ARG A 55 -4.59 1.82 -4.85
C ARG A 55 -3.59 0.81 -5.36
N TRP A 56 -2.75 0.29 -4.47
CA TRP A 56 -1.72 -0.67 -4.82
C TRP A 56 -1.35 -1.58 -3.65
N CYS A 57 -1.01 -2.83 -3.97
CA CYS A 57 -0.51 -3.80 -2.99
C CYS A 57 1.00 -3.59 -2.76
N ILE A 58 1.40 -3.37 -1.51
CA ILE A 58 2.79 -3.16 -1.10
C ILE A 58 3.19 -4.10 0.03
N GLU A 59 4.50 -4.23 0.24
CA GLU A 59 5.06 -5.03 1.34
C GLU A 59 4.77 -4.38 2.70
N ALA A 60 4.49 -5.21 3.69
CA ALA A 60 4.18 -4.73 5.04
C ALA A 60 5.39 -4.01 5.68
N ASN A 61 6.61 -4.50 5.44
CA ASN A 61 7.83 -3.85 5.94
C ASN A 61 7.96 -2.42 5.38
N LYS A 62 7.71 -2.24 4.07
CA LYS A 62 7.85 -0.93 3.44
C LYS A 62 6.82 0.08 3.92
N TRP A 63 5.60 -0.39 4.16
CA TRP A 63 4.56 0.44 4.78
C TRP A 63 4.93 0.80 6.24
N GLN A 64 5.49 -0.13 7.00
CA GLN A 64 5.96 0.12 8.37
C GLN A 64 7.14 1.10 8.42
N GLU A 65 8.10 1.03 7.49
CA GLU A 65 9.17 2.03 7.37
C GLU A 65 8.56 3.42 7.17
N THR A 66 7.51 3.53 6.34
CA THR A 66 6.82 4.79 6.10
C THR A 66 6.18 5.33 7.38
N LEU A 67 5.57 4.48 8.21
CA LEU A 67 5.06 4.88 9.53
C LEU A 67 6.15 5.46 10.42
N GLN A 68 7.33 4.84 10.43
CA GLN A 68 8.44 5.30 11.24
C GLN A 68 8.95 6.66 10.75
N HIS A 69 9.08 6.81 9.44
CA HIS A 69 9.50 8.06 8.80
C HIS A 69 8.38 9.13 8.72
N GLU A 70 7.14 8.82 9.11
CA GLU A 70 6.04 9.78 9.14
C GLU A 70 6.37 10.99 10.02
N LYS A 71 6.93 10.71 11.21
CA LYS A 71 7.26 11.73 12.20
C LYS A 71 8.59 12.42 11.92
N GLU A 72 9.57 11.69 11.39
CA GLU A 72 10.94 12.19 11.21
C GLU A 72 11.15 12.92 9.88
N ALA A 73 10.56 12.39 8.81
CA ALA A 73 10.74 12.88 7.44
C ALA A 73 9.46 13.51 6.86
N GLY A 74 8.39 13.62 7.65
CA GLY A 74 7.12 14.20 7.21
C GLY A 74 6.44 13.39 6.09
N VAL A 75 6.74 12.09 5.99
CA VAL A 75 6.17 11.23 4.95
C VAL A 75 4.72 10.90 5.29
N LYS A 76 3.79 11.29 4.43
CA LYS A 76 2.37 10.97 4.63
C LYS A 76 2.13 9.47 4.43
N VAL A 77 1.78 8.78 5.52
CA VAL A 77 1.46 7.35 5.49
C VAL A 77 0.22 7.14 4.62
N PRO A 78 0.28 6.24 3.62
CA PRO A 78 -0.86 5.99 2.76
C PRO A 78 -1.94 5.23 3.54
N PRO A 79 -3.22 5.64 3.45
CA PRO A 79 -4.30 4.94 4.13
C PRO A 79 -4.50 3.55 3.52
N ILE A 80 -4.88 2.60 4.38
CA ILE A 80 -5.02 1.19 4.04
C ILE A 80 -6.49 0.84 3.86
N LYS A 81 -6.81 -0.02 2.90
CA LYS A 81 -8.13 -0.62 2.80
C LYS A 81 -8.10 -2.03 3.38
N LEU A 82 -8.67 -2.21 4.57
CA LEU A 82 -8.59 -3.45 5.33
C LEU A 82 -9.25 -4.62 4.58
N ASP A 83 -10.38 -4.40 3.92
CA ASP A 83 -11.11 -5.42 3.16
C ASP A 83 -10.28 -6.01 1.98
N CYS A 84 -9.25 -5.30 1.51
CA CYS A 84 -8.32 -5.78 0.47
C CYS A 84 -6.95 -6.20 1.01
N THR A 85 -6.72 -6.09 2.32
CA THR A 85 -5.43 -6.40 2.95
C THR A 85 -5.38 -7.88 3.34
N HIS A 86 -4.31 -8.56 2.93
CA HIS A 86 -4.10 -9.97 3.26
C HIS A 86 -3.70 -10.12 4.73
N GLU A 87 -4.18 -11.18 5.40
CA GLU A 87 -3.91 -11.44 6.83
C GLU A 87 -2.42 -11.52 7.18
N SER A 88 -1.56 -11.88 6.23
CA SER A 88 -0.10 -11.89 6.36
C SER A 88 0.49 -10.54 6.81
N ALA A 89 -0.22 -9.43 6.56
CA ALA A 89 0.13 -8.11 7.08
C ALA A 89 0.27 -8.10 8.61
N LEU A 90 -0.55 -8.88 9.30
CA LEU A 90 -0.59 -8.98 10.76
C LEU A 90 0.68 -9.57 11.37
N LYS A 91 1.52 -10.22 10.56
CA LYS A 91 2.83 -10.75 10.98
C LYS A 91 3.88 -9.64 11.15
N VAL A 92 3.65 -8.47 10.54
CA VAL A 92 4.60 -7.34 10.52
C VAL A 92 4.01 -6.14 11.25
N VAL A 93 2.73 -5.86 11.03
CA VAL A 93 2.02 -4.70 11.59
C VAL A 93 0.78 -5.18 12.33
N GLY A 94 0.62 -4.75 13.58
CA GLY A 94 -0.56 -5.10 14.38
C GLY A 94 -1.88 -4.57 13.80
N LEU A 95 -2.97 -5.32 14.01
CA LEU A 95 -4.31 -4.97 13.50
C LEU A 95 -4.79 -3.59 13.99
N ASP A 96 -4.48 -3.22 15.23
CA ASP A 96 -4.85 -1.91 15.80
C ASP A 96 -4.26 -0.75 14.99
N VAL A 97 -2.99 -0.88 14.60
CA VAL A 97 -2.31 0.09 13.74
C VAL A 97 -2.95 0.11 12.36
N LEU A 98 -3.21 -1.05 11.75
CA LEU A 98 -3.87 -1.10 10.44
C LEU A 98 -5.24 -0.43 10.47
N LYS A 99 -6.03 -0.64 11.54
CA LYS A 99 -7.33 0.01 11.74
C LYS A 99 -7.22 1.53 11.90
N LYS A 100 -6.19 2.00 12.60
CA LYS A 100 -5.93 3.44 12.77
C LYS A 100 -5.68 4.15 11.45
N TYR A 101 -5.06 3.47 10.48
CA TYR A 101 -4.79 4.00 9.15
C TYR A 101 -5.79 3.51 8.10
N ALA A 102 -6.93 2.95 8.50
CA ALA A 102 -7.96 2.50 7.57
C ALA A 102 -8.56 3.69 6.79
N ALA A 103 -8.77 3.50 5.48
CA ALA A 103 -9.40 4.48 4.62
C ALA A 103 -10.88 4.67 4.99
N ALA A 104 -11.39 5.90 4.88
CA ALA A 104 -12.75 6.28 5.31
C ALA A 104 -13.88 5.49 4.64
N SER A 105 -13.67 4.89 3.46
CA SER A 105 -14.67 3.99 2.83
C SER A 105 -14.80 2.63 3.52
N ASP A 106 -14.12 2.40 4.64
CA ASP A 106 -14.22 1.21 5.51
C ASP A 106 -14.75 1.56 6.92
N ALA A 107 -15.24 2.79 7.11
CA ALA A 107 -15.85 3.29 8.35
C ALA A 107 -17.38 3.37 8.24
#